data_AF-A0A554IBD9-F1
#
_entry.id   AF-A0A554IBD9-F1
#
_cell.length_a   1.000
_cell.length_b   1.000
_cell.length_c   1.000
_cell.angle_alpha   90.00
_cell.angle_beta   90.00
_cell.angle_gamma   90.00
#
_symmetry.space_group_name_H-M   'P 1'
#
loop_
_entity.id
_entity.type
_entity.pdbx_description
1 polymer ?
#
loop_
_entity_poly.entity_id
_entity_poly.type
_entity_poly.pdbx_seq_one_letter_code
_entity_poly.pdbx_strand_id
1 'polypeptide(L)' 'MKIVKNKPTIAIVSLTCCEGCQIAILDLGERFFDLTQRIKIGDFAFLEEKEEPPKY' A
#
# COMPACT_ATOMS: atom_id res chain seq x y z
N MET A 1 -6.36 16.32 14.65
CA MET A 1 -5.52 15.43 13.81
C MET A 1 -4.18 16.10 13.53
N LYS A 2 -3.05 15.37 13.65
CA LYS A 2 -1.71 15.88 13.30
C LYS A 2 -1.36 15.46 11.87
N ILE A 3 -1.20 16.43 10.97
CA ILE A 3 -0.71 16.20 9.62
C ILE A 3 0.80 15.98 9.71
N VAL A 4 1.26 14.77 9.34
CA VAL A 4 2.69 14.44 9.33
C VAL A 4 3.32 15.11 8.10
N LYS A 5 4.23 16.07 8.30
CA LYS A 5 4.87 16.86 7.21
C LYS A 5 5.60 15.99 6.16
N ASN A 6 6.03 14.79 6.54
CA ASN A 6 6.57 13.77 5.63
C ASN A 6 5.87 12.44 5.95
N LYS A 7 4.89 12.06 5.12
CA LYS A 7 4.28 10.74 5.20
C LYS A 7 5.34 9.68 4.87
N PRO A 8 5.62 8.69 5.73
CA PRO A 8 6.55 7.62 5.41
C PRO A 8 6.01 6.81 4.23
N THR A 9 6.91 6.43 3.31
CA THR A 9 6.59 5.53 2.21
C THR A 9 6.78 4.09 2.67
N ILE A 10 5.78 3.24 2.46
CA ILE A 10 5.86 1.81 2.75
C ILE A 10 5.63 0.98 1.49
N ALA A 11 6.23 -0.21 1.45
CA ALA A 11 5.94 -1.22 0.45
C ALA A 11 5.33 -2.45 1.13
N ILE A 12 4.30 -3.02 0.52
CA ILE A 12 3.67 -4.27 0.96
C ILE A 12 3.99 -5.30 -0.13
N VAL A 13 4.95 -6.17 0.19
CA VAL A 13 5.48 -7.15 -0.74
C VAL A 13 5.18 -8.57 -0.28
N SER A 14 5.06 -9.48 -1.24
CA SER A 14 5.00 -10.90 -0.99
C SER A 14 6.26 -11.58 -1.47
N LEU A 15 6.58 -12.71 -0.86
CA LEU A 15 7.68 -13.58 -1.27
C LEU A 15 7.13 -14.94 -1.71
N THR A 16 6.80 -15.81 -0.76
CA THR A 16 6.44 -17.22 -1.04
C THR A 16 5.11 -17.64 -0.41
N CYS A 17 4.17 -16.71 -0.19
CA CYS A 17 2.91 -16.97 0.51
C CYS A 17 1.67 -16.82 -0.42
N CYS A 18 0.48 -17.11 0.11
CA CYS A 18 -0.81 -17.07 -0.60
C CYS A 18 -1.49 -15.70 -0.64
N GLU A 19 -0.78 -14.62 -0.34
CA GLU A 19 -1.32 -13.26 -0.21
C GLU A 19 -2.40 -13.03 0.86
N GLY A 20 -2.69 -14.03 1.71
CA GLY A 20 -3.70 -13.89 2.77
C GLY A 20 -3.46 -12.70 3.71
N CYS A 21 -2.19 -12.42 4.06
CA CYS A 21 -1.84 -11.26 4.88
C CYS A 21 -2.14 -9.92 4.18
N GLN A 22 -1.96 -9.86 2.87
CA GLN A 22 -2.23 -8.66 2.07
C GLN A 22 -3.74 -8.42 1.94
N ILE A 23 -4.51 -9.49 1.73
CA ILE A 23 -5.97 -9.42 1.74
C ILE A 23 -6.50 -9.00 3.11
N ALA A 24 -5.91 -9.52 4.21
CA ALA A 24 -6.28 -9.09 5.56
C ALA A 24 -6.01 -7.60 5.83
N ILE A 25 -5.01 -6.99 5.16
CA ILE A 25 -4.80 -5.54 5.22
C ILE A 25 -5.93 -4.79 4.51
N LEU A 26 -6.41 -5.27 3.37
CA LEU A 26 -7.55 -4.68 2.64
C LEU A 26 -8.86 -4.81 3.42
N ASP A 27 -9.04 -5.90 4.16
CA ASP A 27 -10.21 -6.17 5.01
C ASP A 27 -10.34 -5.20 6.20
N LEU A 28 -9.31 -4.38 6.48
CA LEU A 28 -9.38 -3.32 7.48
C LEU A 28 -10.40 -2.22 7.14
N GLY A 29 -10.90 -2.15 5.91
CA GLY A 29 -11.97 -1.22 5.50
C GLY A 29 -11.63 0.24 5.77
N GLU A 30 -12.47 0.95 6.53
CA GLU A 30 -12.24 2.36 6.89
C GLU A 30 -10.88 2.61 7.57
N ARG A 31 -10.40 1.65 8.36
CA ARG A 31 -9.10 1.77 9.03
C ARG A 31 -7.95 1.74 8.04
N PHE A 32 -8.10 1.06 6.90
CA PHE A 32 -7.12 1.12 5.82
C PHE A 32 -7.07 2.53 5.22
N PHE A 33 -8.22 3.17 4.98
CA PHE A 33 -8.26 4.55 4.47
C PHE A 33 -7.68 5.56 5.47
N ASP A 34 -7.94 5.41 6.77
CA ASP A 34 -7.30 6.23 7.80
C ASP A 34 -5.78 6.06 7.83
N LEU A 35 -5.29 4.85 7.53
CA LEU A 35 -3.87 4.57 7.41
C LEU A 35 -3.29 5.28 6.18
N THR A 36 -3.92 5.17 5.00
CA THR A 36 -3.44 5.81 3.75
C THR A 36 -3.41 7.33 3.83
N GLN A 37 -4.20 7.95 4.72
CA GLN A 37 -4.07 9.37 5.03
C GLN A 37 -2.74 9.74 5.73
N ARG A 38 -2.05 8.78 6.34
CA ARG A 38 -0.81 9.00 7.14
C ARG A 38 0.45 8.51 6.45
N ILE A 39 0.33 7.59 5.50
CA ILE A 39 1.44 6.97 4.77
C ILE A 39 1.36 7.26 3.27
N LYS A 40 2.43 6.97 2.54
CA LYS A 40 2.39 6.75 1.09
C LYS A 40 2.61 5.27 0.83
N ILE A 41 1.80 4.66 -0.03
CA ILE A 41 2.03 3.28 -0.47
C ILE A 41 2.88 3.36 -1.74
N GLY A 42 4.07 2.77 -1.72
CA GLY A 42 5.00 2.76 -2.84
C GLY A 42 4.78 1.58 -3.77
N ASP A 43 4.87 0.35 -3.25
CA ASP A 43 4.58 -0.87 -4.00
C ASP A 43 3.56 -1.70 -3.21
N PHE A 44 2.49 -2.11 -3.89
CA PHE A 44 1.50 -3.04 -3.37
C PHE A 44 0.80 -3.72 -4.54
N ALA A 45 0.77 -5.05 -4.55
CA ALA A 45 0.27 -5.83 -5.67
C ALA A 45 -1.19 -5.56 -6.05
N PHE A 46 -2.01 -5.06 -5.11
CA PHE A 46 -3.44 -4.82 -5.30
C PHE A 46 -3.81 -3.35 -5.59
N LEU A 47 -2.83 -2.47 -5.80
CA LEU A 47 -3.06 -1.08 -6.21
C LEU A 47 -2.63 -0.88 -7.68
N GLU A 48 -3.42 -0.12 -8.44
CA GLU A 48 -3.24 0.08 -9.90
C GLU A 48 -2.08 1.02 -10.29
N GLU A 49 -1.42 1.70 -9.34
CA GLU A 49 -0.35 2.67 -9.63
C GLU A 49 1.02 2.02 -9.88
N LYS A 50 1.12 1.11 -10.86
CA LYS A 50 2.42 0.79 -11.47
C LYS A 50 2.57 1.57 -12.76
N GLU A 51 3.54 2.48 -12.81
CA GLU A 51 4.01 3.04 -14.07
C GLU A 51 4.44 1.86 -14.95
N GLU A 52 3.84 1.71 -16.15
CA GLU A 52 4.28 0.70 -17.11
C GLU A 52 5.77 0.92 -17.36
N PRO A 53 6.63 -0.10 -17.22
CA PRO A 53 8.03 0.05 -17.57
C PRO A 53 8.15 0.49 -19.02
N PRO A 54 9.13 1.35 -19.38
CA PRO A 54 9.28 1.82 -20.74
C PRO A 54 9.40 0.63 -21.69
N LYS A 55 8.50 0.57 -22.68
CA LYS A 55 8.57 -0.41 -23.78
C LYS A 55 9.82 -0.09 -24.61
N TYR A 56 10.78 -1.00 -24.59
CA TYR A 56 11.95 -1.00 -25.46
C TYR A 56 11.58 -1.51 -26.86
#